data_AF-A0A2I0J4D4-F1
#
_entry.id   AF-A0A2I0J4D4-F1
#
_cell.length_a   1.000
_cell.length_b   1.000
_cell.length_c   1.000
_cell.angle_alpha   90.00
_cell.angle_beta   90.00
_cell.angle_gamma   90.00
#
_symmetry.space_group_name_H-M   'P 1'
#
loop_
_entity.id
_entity.type
_entity.pdbx_description
1 polymer ?
#
loop_
_entity_poly.entity_id
_entity_poly.type
_entity_poly.pdbx_seq_one_letter_code
_entity_poly.pdbx_strand_id
1 'polypeptide(L)'
;MTPEERLLIYPYMPNGSVADRLRDSCRERPSLDWNRRTRIALGTARGLLYLHEQCNPKIIHRDVKAANILLDESFEAVVGDFGLAKLLDRRDSHVTTAVRGTVGHIAPEYLSTGQSSEKTDVFGFGILLLELITGQKALDAGNGQIQKGMILDWVRTLHEEKRLEVIVDRDLRGCFDALELEKVVELALQCTQSHPNLRPRMSEILKVLECLGQLENLEELQGGDNTNAEDPTACSFSRNYSDNHEGSSFIIEAIELSGPR
;
A
#
# COMPACT_ATOMS: atom_id res chain seq x y z
N MET A 1 -10.85 35.33 10.42
CA MET A 1 -11.36 34.06 10.96
C MET A 1 -12.63 34.37 11.71
N THR A 2 -13.77 33.96 11.16
CA THR A 2 -15.03 33.98 11.91
C THR A 2 -15.00 32.83 12.94
N PRO A 3 -15.86 32.86 13.98
CA PRO A 3 -15.92 31.80 15.00
C PRO A 3 -16.26 30.39 14.48
N GLU A 4 -16.62 30.26 13.21
CA GLU A 4 -17.16 29.04 12.59
C GLU A 4 -16.17 28.32 11.67
N GLU A 5 -15.06 28.96 11.32
CA GLU A 5 -14.06 28.37 10.42
C GLU A 5 -13.09 27.46 11.18
N ARG A 6 -12.97 26.21 10.74
CA ARG A 6 -11.93 25.28 11.19
C ARG A 6 -10.95 25.03 10.07
N LEU A 7 -9.67 25.27 10.34
CA LEU A 7 -8.59 25.17 9.36
C LEU A 7 -7.52 24.21 9.89
N LEU A 8 -6.96 23.41 8.98
CA LEU A 8 -5.83 22.52 9.24
C LEU A 8 -4.65 22.99 8.37
N ILE A 9 -3.45 23.07 8.96
CA ILE A 9 -2.23 23.45 8.25
C ILE A 9 -1.27 22.27 8.29
N TYR A 10 -0.76 21.91 7.13
CA TYR A 10 0.21 20.83 6.94
C TYR A 10 1.45 21.35 6.23
N PRO A 11 2.60 20.68 6.37
CA PRO A 11 3.74 20.92 5.49
C PRO A 11 3.34 20.73 4.03
N TYR A 12 3.88 21.59 3.17
CA TYR A 12 3.62 21.52 1.73
C TYR A 12 4.39 20.35 1.11
N MET A 13 3.68 19.53 0.33
CA MET A 13 4.22 18.37 -0.37
C MET A 13 4.43 18.74 -1.85
N PRO A 14 5.67 19.07 -2.28
CA PRO A 14 5.92 19.67 -3.58
C PRO A 14 5.59 18.74 -4.75
N ASN A 15 5.69 17.43 -4.54
CA ASN A 15 5.36 16.43 -5.55
C ASN A 15 3.88 16.03 -5.54
N GLY A 16 3.04 16.65 -4.71
CA GLY A 16 1.59 16.41 -4.68
C GLY A 16 1.24 15.01 -4.17
N SER A 17 0.07 14.49 -4.58
CA SER A 17 -0.33 13.12 -4.25
C SER A 17 0.17 12.11 -5.27
N VAL A 18 0.27 10.84 -4.88
CA VAL A 18 0.57 9.72 -5.80
C VAL A 18 -0.45 9.71 -6.95
N ALA A 19 -1.73 9.94 -6.67
CA ALA A 19 -2.77 10.03 -7.71
C ALA A 19 -2.52 11.15 -8.73
N ASP A 20 -1.81 12.22 -8.39
CA ASP A 20 -1.45 13.29 -9.32
C ASP A 20 -0.26 12.92 -10.20
N ARG A 21 0.56 11.96 -9.75
CA ARG A 21 1.75 11.48 -10.47
C ARG A 21 1.50 10.20 -11.28
N LEU A 22 0.38 9.53 -11.05
CA LEU A 22 -0.10 8.36 -11.82
C LEU A 22 -1.06 8.75 -12.96
N ARG A 23 -1.81 9.86 -12.83
CA ARG A 23 -2.79 10.27 -13.85
C ARG A 23 -2.13 10.89 -15.06
N ASP A 24 -2.54 10.42 -16.24
CA ASP A 24 -2.18 10.87 -17.61
C ASP A 24 -2.48 12.37 -17.90
N SER A 25 -3.10 13.08 -16.94
CA SER A 25 -3.72 14.39 -17.15
C SER A 25 -2.78 15.59 -17.02
N CYS A 26 -1.58 15.42 -16.46
CA CYS A 26 -0.61 16.51 -16.29
C CYS A 26 0.70 16.23 -17.03
N ARG A 27 0.69 16.41 -18.36
CA ARG A 27 1.86 16.26 -19.25
C ARG A 27 3.09 17.10 -18.87
N GLU A 28 2.92 18.04 -17.94
CA GLU A 28 4.00 18.89 -17.45
C GLU A 28 4.88 18.21 -16.39
N ARG A 29 4.44 17.10 -15.78
CA ARG A 29 5.22 16.41 -14.74
C ARG A 29 5.48 14.94 -15.14
N PRO A 30 6.74 14.47 -15.12
CA PRO A 30 7.08 13.10 -15.55
C PRO A 30 6.38 12.06 -14.67
N SER A 31 5.87 10.96 -15.21
CA SER A 31 5.23 9.93 -14.37
C SER A 31 6.22 9.29 -13.39
N LEU A 32 5.71 8.55 -12.40
CA LEU A 32 6.55 7.78 -11.49
C LEU A 32 7.10 6.54 -12.21
N ASP A 33 8.43 6.41 -12.23
CA ASP A 33 9.11 5.16 -12.59
C ASP A 33 8.79 4.03 -11.59
N TRP A 34 9.12 2.80 -11.96
CA TRP A 34 8.80 1.62 -11.17
C TRP A 34 9.43 1.66 -9.76
N ASN A 35 10.72 1.99 -9.67
CA ASN A 35 11.46 2.05 -8.41
C ASN A 35 10.91 3.11 -7.45
N ARG A 36 10.36 4.22 -7.95
CA ARG A 36 9.63 5.18 -7.12
C ARG A 36 8.32 4.61 -6.63
N ARG A 37 7.57 3.89 -7.47
CA ARG A 37 6.31 3.26 -7.06
C ARG A 37 6.52 2.21 -5.97
N THR A 38 7.57 1.41 -6.06
CA THR A 38 7.92 0.39 -5.05
C THR A 38 8.40 1.04 -3.75
N ARG A 39 9.21 2.10 -3.82
CA ARG A 39 9.57 2.92 -2.63
C ARG A 39 8.37 3.59 -1.98
N ILE A 40 7.41 4.08 -2.77
CA ILE A 40 6.16 4.67 -2.26
C ILE A 40 5.32 3.63 -1.53
N ALA A 41 5.20 2.42 -2.08
CA ALA A 41 4.54 1.30 -1.41
C ALA A 41 5.22 0.97 -0.08
N LEU A 42 6.55 0.91 -0.06
CA LEU A 42 7.36 0.66 1.13
C LEU A 42 7.16 1.74 2.19
N GLY A 43 7.28 3.01 1.83
CA GLY A 43 7.08 4.14 2.75
C GLY A 43 5.66 4.21 3.31
N THR A 44 4.66 3.93 2.47
CA THR A 44 3.26 3.83 2.91
C THR A 44 3.06 2.68 3.90
N ALA A 45 3.68 1.51 3.63
CA ALA A 45 3.61 0.37 4.53
C ALA A 45 4.22 0.67 5.89
N ARG A 46 5.34 1.41 5.94
CA ARG A 46 5.96 1.89 7.19
C ARG A 46 5.01 2.81 7.96
N GLY A 47 4.37 3.75 7.28
CA GLY A 47 3.38 4.64 7.89
C GLY A 47 2.22 3.87 8.52
N LEU A 48 1.62 2.93 7.78
CA LEU A 48 0.51 2.12 8.30
C LEU A 48 0.93 1.16 9.42
N LEU A 49 2.12 0.57 9.33
CA LEU A 49 2.71 -0.23 10.41
C LEU A 49 2.79 0.58 11.71
N TYR A 50 3.30 1.81 11.63
CA TYR A 50 3.36 2.70 12.79
C TYR A 50 1.97 2.91 13.41
N LEU A 51 0.97 3.26 12.60
CA LEU A 51 -0.41 3.49 13.06
C LEU A 51 -1.05 2.26 13.73
N HIS A 52 -0.81 1.07 13.17
CA HIS A 52 -1.49 -0.16 13.61
C HIS A 52 -0.80 -0.88 14.76
N GLU A 53 0.52 -0.85 14.80
CA GLU A 53 1.32 -1.72 15.66
C GLU A 53 2.17 -0.96 16.68
N GLN A 54 2.47 0.33 16.44
CA GLN A 54 3.33 1.15 17.32
C GLN A 54 2.55 2.20 18.11
N CYS A 55 1.44 2.73 17.58
CA CYS A 55 0.55 3.60 18.34
C CYS A 55 -0.21 2.85 19.46
N ASN A 56 -0.55 3.57 20.53
CA ASN A 56 -1.44 3.11 21.59
C ASN A 56 -2.34 4.26 22.09
N PRO A 57 -3.65 4.26 21.79
CA PRO A 57 -4.40 3.24 21.03
C PRO A 57 -3.98 3.14 19.56
N LYS A 58 -4.33 2.04 18.89
CA LYS A 58 -4.11 1.87 17.44
C LYS A 58 -4.88 2.96 16.68
N ILE A 59 -4.38 3.36 15.52
CA ILE A 59 -5.05 4.32 14.64
C ILE A 59 -5.45 3.61 13.35
N ILE A 60 -6.74 3.56 13.05
CA ILE A 60 -7.27 3.03 11.78
C ILE A 60 -7.52 4.21 10.86
N HIS A 61 -6.82 4.27 9.73
CA HIS A 61 -6.81 5.39 8.79
C HIS A 61 -8.15 5.53 8.04
N ARG A 62 -8.70 4.41 7.54
CA ARG A 62 -9.99 4.25 6.85
C ARG A 62 -10.11 4.87 5.45
N ASP A 63 -9.09 5.58 4.96
CA ASP A 63 -9.09 6.13 3.60
C ASP A 63 -7.72 6.02 2.91
N VAL A 64 -7.11 4.82 2.97
CA VAL A 64 -5.85 4.53 2.27
C VAL A 64 -6.11 4.43 0.77
N LYS A 65 -5.51 5.33 -0.02
CA LYS A 65 -5.64 5.41 -1.49
C LYS A 65 -4.55 6.32 -2.07
N ALA A 66 -4.28 6.22 -3.37
CA ALA A 66 -3.23 7.02 -4.02
C ALA A 66 -3.40 8.55 -3.85
N ALA A 67 -4.63 9.05 -3.69
CA ALA A 67 -4.89 10.48 -3.48
C ALA A 67 -4.52 10.98 -2.07
N ASN A 68 -4.41 10.07 -1.09
CA ASN A 68 -4.08 10.40 0.30
C ASN A 68 -2.62 10.04 0.64
N ILE A 69 -1.86 9.51 -0.31
CA ILE A 69 -0.42 9.35 -0.17
C ILE A 69 0.23 10.57 -0.85
N LEU A 70 0.85 11.42 -0.05
CA LEU A 70 1.54 12.62 -0.51
C LEU A 70 3.04 12.35 -0.69
N LEU A 71 3.69 13.18 -1.49
CA LEU A 71 5.09 13.02 -1.86
C LEU A 71 5.88 14.28 -1.50
N ASP A 72 6.90 14.10 -0.66
CA ASP A 72 7.83 15.16 -0.29
C ASP A 72 8.79 15.51 -1.45
N GLU A 73 9.80 16.36 -1.21
CA GLU A 73 10.80 16.75 -2.21
C GLU A 73 11.60 15.56 -2.79
N SER A 74 11.85 14.54 -1.96
CA SER A 74 12.60 13.33 -2.30
C SER A 74 11.73 12.23 -2.91
N PHE A 75 10.42 12.46 -3.05
CA PHE A 75 9.41 11.46 -3.43
C PHE A 75 9.21 10.37 -2.36
N GLU A 76 9.52 10.66 -1.10
CA GLU A 76 9.16 9.79 0.01
C GLU A 76 7.66 9.90 0.29
N ALA A 77 7.04 8.75 0.56
CA ALA A 77 5.61 8.66 0.79
C ALA A 77 5.22 9.13 2.19
N VAL A 78 4.28 10.06 2.26
CA VAL A 78 3.67 10.55 3.50
C VAL A 78 2.19 10.21 3.50
N VAL A 79 1.74 9.40 4.46
CA VAL A 79 0.32 9.08 4.65
C VAL A 79 -0.39 10.34 5.17
N GLY A 80 -1.34 10.85 4.40
CA GLY A 80 -2.11 12.05 4.71
C GLY A 80 -3.61 11.79 4.84
N ASP A 81 -4.35 12.84 5.22
CA ASP A 81 -5.80 12.84 5.41
C ASP A 81 -6.33 11.85 6.48
N PHE A 82 -6.15 12.23 7.73
CA PHE A 82 -6.71 11.52 8.89
C PHE A 82 -8.16 11.93 9.21
N GLY A 83 -8.88 12.58 8.29
CA GLY A 83 -10.24 13.09 8.54
C GLY A 83 -11.26 11.98 8.87
N LEU A 84 -11.00 10.75 8.44
CA LEU A 84 -11.81 9.58 8.76
C LEU A 84 -11.21 8.66 9.82
N ALA A 85 -10.03 8.99 10.35
CA ALA A 85 -9.30 8.09 11.23
C ALA A 85 -10.07 7.79 12.53
N LYS A 86 -9.82 6.61 13.10
CA LYS A 86 -10.42 6.15 14.36
C LYS A 86 -9.37 5.55 15.27
N LEU A 87 -9.52 5.83 16.57
CA LEU A 87 -8.75 5.16 17.61
C LEU A 87 -9.40 3.80 17.91
N LEU A 88 -8.57 2.77 18.06
CA LEU A 88 -8.97 1.42 18.42
C LEU A 88 -8.10 0.94 19.58
N ASP A 89 -8.72 0.58 20.71
CA ASP A 89 -7.99 0.00 21.83
C ASP A 89 -7.34 -1.33 21.40
N ARG A 90 -6.13 -1.63 21.89
CA ARG A 90 -5.43 -2.88 21.55
C ARG A 90 -6.19 -4.13 21.98
N ARG A 91 -7.11 -4.02 22.94
CA ARG A 91 -7.98 -5.10 23.42
C ARG A 91 -9.13 -5.40 22.48
N ASP A 92 -9.49 -4.46 21.62
CA ASP A 92 -10.62 -4.57 20.71
C ASP A 92 -10.19 -5.11 19.34
N SER A 93 -11.04 -5.94 18.75
CA SER A 93 -10.80 -6.48 17.40
C SER A 93 -11.26 -5.53 16.30
N HIS A 94 -12.17 -4.60 16.61
CA HIS A 94 -12.75 -3.66 15.66
C HIS A 94 -13.40 -2.48 16.38
N VAL A 95 -13.61 -1.41 15.62
CA VAL A 95 -14.44 -0.26 16.00
C VAL A 95 -15.69 -0.24 15.13
N THR A 96 -16.87 -0.22 15.75
CA THR A 96 -18.14 -0.06 15.03
C THR A 96 -18.38 1.41 14.75
N THR A 97 -18.48 1.78 13.48
CA THR A 97 -18.65 3.16 13.04
C THR A 97 -19.38 3.22 11.71
N ALA A 98 -20.07 4.33 11.43
CA ALA A 98 -20.69 4.56 10.13
C ALA A 98 -19.69 4.33 8.99
N VAL A 99 -20.11 3.58 7.98
CA VAL A 99 -19.31 3.28 6.79
C VAL A 99 -18.98 4.57 6.06
N ARG A 100 -17.69 4.89 5.98
CA ARG A 100 -17.13 6.03 5.25
C ARG A 100 -15.81 5.59 4.62
N GLY A 101 -15.40 6.29 3.58
CA GLY A 101 -14.19 6.01 2.81
C GLY A 101 -14.47 6.12 1.33
N THR A 102 -13.48 5.76 0.52
CA THR A 102 -13.57 5.83 -0.94
C THR A 102 -14.07 4.52 -1.53
N VAL A 103 -15.16 4.56 -2.31
CA VAL A 103 -15.69 3.38 -3.01
C VAL A 103 -14.59 2.74 -3.85
N GLY A 104 -14.44 1.41 -3.76
CA GLY A 104 -13.33 0.67 -4.39
C GLY A 104 -12.18 0.33 -3.43
N HIS A 105 -11.98 1.15 -2.39
CA HIS A 105 -10.96 0.93 -1.34
C HIS A 105 -11.55 0.40 -0.03
N ILE A 106 -12.87 0.39 0.12
CA ILE A 106 -13.55 -0.09 1.32
C ILE A 106 -13.61 -1.62 1.31
N ALA A 107 -13.11 -2.23 2.38
CA ALA A 107 -13.14 -3.67 2.58
C ALA A 107 -14.58 -4.24 2.65
N PRO A 108 -14.83 -5.45 2.12
CA PRO A 108 -16.18 -6.02 2.02
C PRO A 108 -16.85 -6.28 3.38
N GLU A 109 -16.10 -6.70 4.40
CA GLU A 109 -16.62 -6.85 5.75
C GLU A 109 -17.06 -5.51 6.33
N TYR A 110 -16.35 -4.42 6.02
CA TYR A 110 -16.68 -3.12 6.56
C TYR A 110 -17.96 -2.56 5.93
N LEU A 111 -18.16 -2.78 4.62
CA LEU A 111 -19.40 -2.45 3.92
C LEU A 111 -20.62 -3.19 4.51
N SER A 112 -20.44 -4.44 4.93
CA SER A 112 -21.52 -5.31 5.38
C SER A 112 -21.84 -5.18 6.87
N THR A 113 -20.84 -4.99 7.73
CA THR A 113 -21.03 -4.99 9.19
C THR A 113 -20.86 -3.62 9.84
N GLY A 114 -20.26 -2.65 9.14
CA GLY A 114 -19.88 -1.35 9.73
C GLY A 114 -18.74 -1.44 10.74
N GLN A 115 -18.03 -2.58 10.80
CA GLN A 115 -16.89 -2.80 11.69
C GLN A 115 -15.59 -2.50 10.94
N SER A 116 -14.80 -1.58 11.48
CA SER A 116 -13.49 -1.20 10.93
C SER A 116 -12.36 -1.68 11.86
N SER A 117 -11.26 -2.12 11.26
CA SER A 117 -10.06 -2.60 11.97
C SER A 117 -8.81 -2.33 11.14
N GLU A 118 -7.63 -2.69 11.65
CA GLU A 118 -6.39 -2.60 10.86
C GLU A 118 -6.49 -3.36 9.53
N LYS A 119 -7.27 -4.44 9.50
CA LYS A 119 -7.46 -5.25 8.27
C LYS A 119 -8.22 -4.50 7.19
N THR A 120 -9.02 -3.50 7.55
CA THR A 120 -9.70 -2.64 6.57
C THR A 120 -8.73 -1.70 5.88
N ASP A 121 -7.71 -1.20 6.59
CA ASP A 121 -6.62 -0.42 6.00
C ASP A 121 -5.71 -1.31 5.14
N VAL A 122 -5.43 -2.55 5.57
CA VAL A 122 -4.68 -3.53 4.75
C VAL A 122 -5.36 -3.77 3.41
N PHE A 123 -6.69 -3.89 3.38
CA PHE A 123 -7.43 -4.01 2.12
C PHE A 123 -7.22 -2.77 1.24
N GLY A 124 -7.37 -1.56 1.82
CA GLY A 124 -7.11 -0.30 1.10
C GLY A 124 -5.67 -0.20 0.58
N PHE A 125 -4.68 -0.69 1.34
CA PHE A 125 -3.29 -0.78 0.91
C PHE A 125 -3.11 -1.73 -0.29
N GLY A 126 -3.77 -2.89 -0.29
CA GLY A 126 -3.76 -3.79 -1.44
C GLY A 126 -4.33 -3.14 -2.71
N ILE A 127 -5.40 -2.35 -2.57
CA ILE A 127 -5.95 -1.57 -3.68
C ILE A 127 -4.96 -0.47 -4.13
N LEU A 128 -4.29 0.22 -3.21
CA LEU A 128 -3.23 1.19 -3.52
C LEU A 128 -2.09 0.54 -4.33
N LEU A 129 -1.67 -0.68 -4.02
CA LEU A 129 -0.67 -1.40 -4.82
C LEU A 129 -1.13 -1.60 -6.26
N LEU A 130 -2.41 -1.94 -6.47
CA LEU A 130 -2.99 -2.06 -7.81
C LEU A 130 -3.06 -0.71 -8.52
N GLU A 131 -3.35 0.39 -7.81
CA GLU A 131 -3.28 1.74 -8.39
C GLU A 131 -1.85 2.07 -8.84
N LEU A 132 -0.84 1.73 -8.04
CA LEU A 132 0.57 1.90 -8.39
C LEU A 132 0.96 1.06 -9.62
N ILE A 133 0.53 -0.20 -9.71
CA ILE A 133 0.86 -1.06 -10.86
C ILE A 133 0.18 -0.56 -12.14
N THR A 134 -1.10 -0.22 -12.06
CA THR A 134 -1.93 0.07 -13.23
C THR A 134 -1.84 1.52 -13.69
N GLY A 135 -1.40 2.44 -12.82
CA GLY A 135 -1.51 3.88 -13.03
C GLY A 135 -2.95 4.40 -13.02
N GLN A 136 -3.93 3.53 -12.76
CA GLN A 136 -5.36 3.84 -12.86
C GLN A 136 -5.99 3.80 -11.47
N LYS A 137 -7.08 4.56 -11.31
CA LYS A 137 -7.91 4.42 -10.10
C LYS A 137 -8.58 3.05 -10.13
N ALA A 138 -8.72 2.43 -8.97
CA ALA A 138 -9.32 1.11 -8.82
C ALA A 138 -10.73 0.95 -9.46
N LEU A 139 -11.45 2.06 -9.65
CA LEU A 139 -12.77 2.10 -10.30
C LEU A 139 -12.76 2.47 -11.79
N ASP A 140 -11.63 2.97 -12.32
CA ASP A 140 -11.51 3.48 -13.69
C ASP A 140 -10.88 2.45 -14.65
N ALA A 141 -10.44 1.29 -14.15
CA ALA A 141 -9.80 0.22 -14.95
C ALA A 141 -10.75 -0.58 -15.86
N GLY A 142 -11.82 0.06 -16.34
CA GLY A 142 -12.78 -0.53 -17.26
C GLY A 142 -12.92 0.33 -18.51
N ASN A 143 -12.24 -0.08 -19.59
CA ASN A 143 -12.72 0.16 -20.94
C ASN A 143 -14.12 -0.50 -21.07
N GLY A 144 -15.17 0.15 -20.59
CA GLY A 144 -16.58 -0.18 -20.82
C GLY A 144 -17.11 -1.57 -20.40
N GLN A 145 -16.27 -2.53 -19.99
CA GLN A 145 -16.65 -3.94 -19.82
C GLN A 145 -16.38 -4.53 -18.42
N ILE A 146 -15.52 -3.92 -17.61
CA ILE A 146 -15.19 -4.44 -16.27
C ILE A 146 -16.12 -3.77 -15.25
N GLN A 147 -17.15 -4.49 -14.81
CA GLN A 147 -18.07 -4.00 -13.80
C GLN A 147 -17.32 -3.78 -12.47
N LYS A 148 -17.66 -2.70 -11.77
CA LYS A 148 -17.09 -2.31 -10.47
C LYS A 148 -17.22 -3.48 -9.48
N GLY A 149 -16.10 -4.14 -9.20
CA GLY A 149 -16.04 -5.41 -8.43
C GLY A 149 -15.17 -6.49 -9.11
N MET A 150 -14.95 -6.39 -10.42
CA MET A 150 -14.23 -7.39 -11.21
C MET A 150 -12.72 -7.14 -11.33
N ILE A 151 -12.18 -6.01 -10.84
CA ILE A 151 -10.73 -5.75 -10.96
C ILE A 151 -9.91 -6.81 -10.23
N LEU A 152 -10.32 -7.23 -9.03
CA LEU A 152 -9.62 -8.26 -8.27
C LEU A 152 -9.72 -9.63 -8.94
N ASP A 153 -10.88 -9.97 -9.50
CA ASP A 153 -11.07 -11.22 -10.24
C ASP A 153 -10.24 -11.23 -11.53
N TRP A 154 -10.21 -10.10 -12.23
CA TRP A 154 -9.41 -9.94 -13.44
C TRP A 154 -7.91 -10.03 -13.17
N VAL A 155 -7.42 -9.35 -12.11
CA VAL A 155 -6.01 -9.45 -11.67
C VAL A 155 -5.68 -10.90 -11.29
N ARG A 156 -6.60 -11.59 -10.59
CA ARG A 156 -6.41 -13.02 -10.23
C ARG A 156 -6.29 -13.90 -11.48
N THR A 157 -7.19 -13.74 -12.46
CA THR A 157 -7.12 -14.48 -13.72
C THR A 157 -5.81 -14.20 -14.45
N LEU A 158 -5.38 -12.94 -14.54
CA LEU A 158 -4.11 -12.60 -15.20
C LEU A 158 -2.88 -13.14 -14.47
N HIS A 159 -2.93 -13.18 -13.13
CA HIS A 159 -1.88 -13.79 -12.31
C HIS A 159 -1.78 -15.30 -12.56
N GLU A 160 -2.91 -15.99 -12.64
CA GLU A 160 -2.97 -17.43 -12.97
C GLU A 160 -2.50 -17.72 -14.41
N GLU A 161 -2.84 -16.85 -15.36
CA GLU A 161 -2.42 -16.94 -16.77
C GLU A 161 -0.97 -16.48 -17.03
N LYS A 162 -0.26 -15.94 -16.03
CA LYS A 162 1.07 -15.33 -16.18
C LYS A 162 1.11 -14.19 -17.23
N ARG A 163 0.06 -13.35 -17.23
CA ARG A 163 -0.12 -12.24 -18.19
C ARG A 163 -0.24 -10.87 -17.50
N LEU A 164 0.49 -10.68 -16.41
CA LEU A 164 0.44 -9.46 -15.59
C LEU A 164 0.88 -8.19 -16.35
N GLU A 165 1.75 -8.33 -17.34
CA GLU A 165 2.18 -7.27 -18.27
C GLU A 165 1.01 -6.44 -18.84
N VAL A 166 -0.16 -7.05 -18.99
CA VAL A 166 -1.36 -6.42 -19.58
C VAL A 166 -1.96 -5.32 -18.71
N ILE A 167 -1.80 -5.41 -17.38
CA ILE A 167 -2.35 -4.43 -16.43
C ILE A 167 -1.34 -3.37 -16.03
N VAL A 168 -0.08 -3.51 -16.43
CA VAL A 168 0.96 -2.56 -16.06
C VAL A 168 0.73 -1.23 -16.77
N ASP A 169 0.95 -0.15 -16.04
CA ASP A 169 0.90 1.21 -16.57
C ASP A 169 1.81 1.37 -17.80
N ARG A 170 1.23 1.88 -18.89
CA ARG A 170 1.93 2.10 -20.16
C ARG A 170 3.05 3.12 -20.02
N ASP A 171 2.95 4.04 -19.05
CA ASP A 171 3.97 5.05 -18.79
C ASP A 171 5.26 4.45 -18.23
N LEU A 172 5.21 3.22 -17.70
CA LEU A 172 6.42 2.48 -17.30
C LEU A 172 7.21 1.94 -18.49
N ARG A 173 6.61 1.89 -19.70
CA ARG A 173 7.29 1.50 -20.97
C ARG A 173 8.06 0.17 -20.91
N GLY A 174 7.62 -0.78 -20.09
CA GLY A 174 8.31 -2.06 -19.90
C GLY A 174 9.55 -1.99 -19.00
N CYS A 175 9.79 -0.86 -18.32
CA CYS A 175 10.88 -0.69 -17.38
C CYS A 175 10.45 -1.12 -15.97
N PHE A 176 10.35 -2.43 -15.76
CA PHE A 176 10.10 -3.07 -14.48
C PHE A 176 10.65 -4.50 -14.51
N ASP A 177 10.96 -5.05 -13.34
CA ASP A 177 11.30 -6.47 -13.23
C ASP A 177 10.04 -7.32 -13.13
N ALA A 178 9.95 -8.38 -13.95
CA ALA A 178 8.75 -9.22 -14.02
C ALA A 178 8.54 -10.03 -12.73
N LEU A 179 9.61 -10.43 -12.05
CA LEU A 179 9.53 -11.17 -10.80
C LEU A 179 9.09 -10.26 -9.65
N GLU A 180 9.58 -9.02 -9.61
CA GLU A 180 9.13 -8.00 -8.66
C GLU A 180 7.65 -7.67 -8.89
N LEU A 181 7.24 -7.43 -10.14
CA LEU A 181 5.84 -7.20 -10.49
C LEU A 181 4.94 -8.35 -9.99
N GLU A 182 5.35 -9.60 -10.27
CA GLU A 182 4.60 -10.78 -9.83
C GLU A 182 4.43 -10.82 -8.31
N LYS A 183 5.52 -10.57 -7.56
CA LYS A 183 5.47 -10.56 -6.09
C LYS A 183 4.62 -9.40 -5.54
N VAL A 184 4.67 -8.20 -6.13
CA VAL A 184 3.83 -7.07 -5.71
C VAL A 184 2.36 -7.37 -5.99
N VAL A 185 2.03 -7.99 -7.13
CA VAL A 185 0.66 -8.43 -7.43
C VAL A 185 0.18 -9.50 -6.46
N GLU A 186 1.01 -10.49 -6.14
CA GLU A 186 0.69 -11.53 -5.16
C GLU A 186 0.39 -10.89 -3.78
N LEU A 187 1.23 -9.95 -3.34
CA LEU A 187 1.04 -9.21 -2.10
C LEU A 187 -0.27 -8.41 -2.11
N ALA A 188 -0.59 -7.75 -3.23
CA ALA A 188 -1.86 -7.03 -3.39
C ALA A 188 -3.05 -7.98 -3.24
N LEU A 189 -3.02 -9.15 -3.90
CA LEU A 189 -4.08 -10.17 -3.82
C LEU A 189 -4.25 -10.73 -2.39
N GLN A 190 -3.16 -10.90 -1.65
CA GLN A 190 -3.18 -11.30 -0.24
C GLN A 190 -3.78 -10.21 0.66
N CYS A 191 -3.44 -8.95 0.41
CA CYS A 191 -4.02 -7.80 1.12
C CYS A 191 -5.52 -7.65 0.86
N THR A 192 -6.01 -8.00 -0.33
CA THR A 192 -7.41 -7.84 -0.73
C THR A 192 -8.27 -9.08 -0.53
N GLN A 193 -7.86 -10.05 0.29
CA GLN A 193 -8.68 -11.24 0.54
C GLN A 193 -10.03 -10.90 1.19
N SER A 194 -11.08 -11.61 0.80
CA SER A 194 -12.44 -11.36 1.32
C SER A 194 -12.55 -11.57 2.83
N HIS A 195 -11.81 -12.54 3.38
CA HIS A 195 -11.78 -12.80 4.82
C HIS A 195 -10.64 -11.99 5.47
N PRO A 196 -10.94 -11.08 6.42
CA PRO A 196 -9.96 -10.21 7.06
C PRO A 196 -8.82 -10.94 7.78
N ASN A 197 -9.10 -12.13 8.30
CA ASN A 197 -8.13 -12.95 9.04
C ASN A 197 -7.02 -13.51 8.16
N LEU A 198 -7.27 -13.65 6.86
CA LEU A 198 -6.28 -14.15 5.90
C LEU A 198 -5.39 -13.04 5.32
N ARG A 199 -5.73 -11.77 5.57
CA ARG A 199 -4.90 -10.64 5.17
C ARG A 199 -3.69 -10.54 6.11
N PRO A 200 -2.49 -10.29 5.57
CA PRO A 200 -1.28 -10.13 6.38
C PRO A 200 -1.35 -8.89 7.27
N ARG A 201 -0.47 -8.82 8.26
CA ARG A 201 -0.23 -7.60 9.06
C ARG A 201 0.67 -6.64 8.29
N MET A 202 0.64 -5.35 8.64
CA MET A 202 1.51 -4.36 7.99
C MET A 202 2.99 -4.67 8.22
N SER A 203 3.36 -5.27 9.36
CA SER A 203 4.74 -5.74 9.62
C SER A 203 5.19 -6.86 8.68
N GLU A 204 4.28 -7.76 8.30
CA GLU A 204 4.56 -8.84 7.36
C GLU A 204 4.66 -8.29 5.92
N ILE A 205 3.74 -7.40 5.55
CA ILE A 205 3.76 -6.67 4.28
C ILE A 205 5.08 -5.91 4.11
N LEU A 206 5.53 -5.21 5.16
CA LEU A 206 6.76 -4.43 5.14
C LEU A 206 7.97 -5.33 4.85
N LYS A 207 8.08 -6.48 5.52
CA LYS A 207 9.18 -7.44 5.29
C LYS A 207 9.23 -7.91 3.85
N VAL A 208 8.08 -8.23 3.25
CA VAL A 208 8.03 -8.63 1.83
C VAL A 208 8.55 -7.51 0.94
N LEU A 209 8.09 -6.27 1.15
CA LEU A 209 8.53 -5.11 0.36
C LEU A 209 10.01 -4.78 0.56
N GLU A 210 10.57 -4.94 1.76
CA GLU A 210 11.99 -4.74 2.02
C GLU A 210 12.86 -5.78 1.32
N CYS A 211 12.42 -7.03 1.25
CA CYS A 211 13.10 -8.07 0.48
C CYS A 211 13.09 -7.75 -1.04
N LEU A 212 12.01 -7.17 -1.56
CA LEU A 212 11.95 -6.75 -2.97
C LEU A 212 12.99 -5.67 -3.28
N GLY A 213 13.11 -4.65 -2.43
CA GLY A 213 14.11 -3.59 -2.61
C GLY A 213 15.57 -4.05 -2.44
N GLN A 214 15.81 -5.23 -1.86
CA GLN A 214 17.16 -5.80 -1.73
C GLN A 214 17.58 -6.61 -2.96
N LEU A 215 16.64 -7.13 -3.76
CA LEU A 215 16.96 -7.83 -5.01
C LEU A 215 17.67 -6.93 -6.02
N GLU A 216 17.34 -5.63 -6.06
CA GLU A 216 18.05 -4.63 -6.88
C GLU A 216 19.55 -4.52 -6.51
N ASN A 217 19.90 -4.61 -5.23
CA ASN A 217 21.28 -4.45 -4.75
C ASN A 217 22.15 -5.70 -4.99
N LEU A 218 21.53 -6.87 -5.14
CA LEU A 218 22.27 -8.12 -5.32
C LEU A 218 22.73 -8.33 -6.77
N GLU A 219 21.98 -7.79 -7.74
CA GLU A 219 22.37 -7.82 -9.16
C GLU A 219 23.54 -6.88 -9.47
N GLU A 220 23.69 -5.77 -8.73
CA GLU A 220 24.85 -4.87 -8.89
C GLU A 220 26.17 -5.46 -8.35
N LEU A 221 26.13 -6.46 -7.44
CA LEU A 221 27.31 -7.11 -6.88
C LEU A 221 27.74 -8.40 -7.60
N GLN A 222 26.93 -8.97 -8.50
CA GLN A 222 27.23 -10.24 -9.18
C GLN A 222 28.05 -10.10 -10.47
N GLY A 223 28.95 -9.11 -10.52
CA GLY A 223 30.03 -9.02 -11.52
C GLY A 223 31.26 -9.89 -11.23
N GLY A 224 31.19 -10.84 -10.28
CA GLY A 224 32.31 -11.69 -9.87
C GLY A 224 31.92 -13.02 -9.20
N ASP A 225 32.15 -14.10 -9.95
CA ASP A 225 32.16 -15.55 -9.67
C ASP A 225 31.86 -16.15 -8.25
N ASN A 226 30.84 -17.03 -8.22
CA ASN A 226 30.64 -18.31 -7.52
C ASN A 226 31.05 -18.55 -6.04
N THR A 227 30.06 -18.74 -5.14
CA THR A 227 29.54 -20.05 -4.63
C THR A 227 28.63 -19.86 -3.40
N ASN A 228 27.66 -20.78 -3.25
CA ASN A 228 26.60 -20.90 -2.23
C ASN A 228 25.30 -20.17 -2.56
N ALA A 229 24.50 -20.81 -3.42
CA ALA A 229 23.12 -20.47 -3.65
C ALA A 229 22.30 -20.74 -2.38
N GLU A 230 21.92 -19.68 -1.67
CA GLU A 230 20.72 -19.71 -0.84
C GLU A 230 19.49 -19.57 -1.75
N ASP A 231 18.47 -20.34 -1.44
CA ASP A 231 17.30 -20.57 -2.29
C ASP A 231 16.46 -19.27 -2.46
N PRO A 232 16.22 -18.77 -3.69
CA PRO A 232 15.45 -17.55 -3.95
C PRO A 232 13.97 -17.62 -3.50
N THR A 233 13.51 -18.82 -3.13
CA THR A 233 12.15 -19.16 -2.72
C THR A 233 11.79 -18.68 -1.30
N ALA A 234 12.76 -18.17 -0.53
CA ALA A 234 12.57 -17.71 0.84
C ALA A 234 11.71 -16.43 0.98
N CYS A 235 11.43 -15.72 -0.12
CA CYS A 235 10.54 -14.55 -0.13
C CYS A 235 9.04 -14.90 -0.14
N SER A 236 8.67 -16.18 -0.12
CA SER A 236 7.27 -16.61 -0.02
C SER A 236 6.84 -16.73 1.45
N PHE A 237 5.57 -16.41 1.74
CA PHE A 237 4.94 -16.72 3.01
C PHE A 237 4.90 -18.24 3.21
N SER A 238 5.98 -18.82 3.70
CA SER A 238 6.03 -20.24 4.05
C SER A 238 5.01 -20.50 5.16
N ARG A 239 3.99 -21.29 4.83
CA ARG A 239 2.75 -21.50 5.61
C ARG A 239 2.93 -22.32 6.90
N ASN A 240 4.15 -22.45 7.42
CA ASN A 240 4.48 -23.20 8.62
C ASN A 240 5.50 -22.41 9.45
N TYR A 241 5.06 -21.61 10.42
CA TYR A 241 5.94 -21.25 11.53
C TYR A 241 5.17 -21.13 12.84
N SER A 242 5.53 -22.04 13.74
CA SER A 242 5.36 -21.98 15.17
C SER A 242 5.91 -20.67 15.74
N ASP A 243 5.17 -20.16 16.72
CA ASP A 243 5.42 -18.98 17.54
C ASP A 243 6.86 -18.92 18.06
N ASN A 244 7.72 -18.13 17.42
CA ASN A 244 9.00 -17.70 17.96
C ASN A 244 9.12 -16.19 17.77
N HIS A 245 8.88 -15.50 18.88
CA HIS A 245 8.76 -14.06 19.00
C HIS A 245 10.17 -13.42 19.08
N GLU A 246 10.93 -13.42 17.99
CA GLU A 246 12.10 -12.55 17.83
C GLU A 246 11.84 -11.54 16.71
N GLY A 247 10.98 -10.57 17.00
CA GLY A 247 10.83 -9.39 16.18
C GLY A 247 12.02 -8.46 16.42
N SER A 248 12.80 -8.20 15.38
CA SER A 248 13.62 -6.98 15.29
C SER A 248 12.68 -5.79 15.52
N SER A 249 12.70 -5.24 16.74
CA SER A 249 11.89 -4.10 17.15
C SER A 249 12.52 -2.84 16.58
N PHE A 250 12.39 -2.64 15.27
CA PHE A 250 12.69 -1.35 14.65
C PHE A 250 11.56 -0.39 15.05
N ILE A 251 11.84 0.53 15.98
CA ILE A 251 10.90 1.59 16.34
C ILE A 251 10.92 2.59 15.18
N ILE A 252 9.78 2.80 14.53
CA ILE A 252 9.63 3.86 13.53
C ILE A 252 9.36 5.14 14.29
N GLU A 253 10.27 6.10 14.21
CA GLU A 253 10.06 7.43 14.79
C GLU A 253 9.12 8.23 13.89
N ALA A 254 8.02 8.72 14.46
CA ALA A 254 7.17 9.69 13.78
C ALA A 254 7.83 11.07 13.83
N ILE A 255 7.92 11.71 12.68
CA ILE A 255 8.36 13.11 12.59
C ILE A 255 7.15 13.98 12.93
N GLU A 256 7.28 14.86 13.93
CA GLU A 256 6.26 15.84 14.25
C GLU A 256 6.19 16.91 13.14
N LEU A 257 5.14 16.86 12.34
CA LEU A 257 4.95 17.77 11.21
C LEU A 257 4.22 19.08 11.58
N SER A 258 3.60 19.13 12.77
CA SER A 258 2.95 20.33 13.31
C SER A 258 2.67 20.18 14.82
N GLY A 259 3.03 21.19 15.61
CA GLY A 259 2.73 21.25 17.05
C GLY A 259 1.35 21.86 17.37
N PRO A 260 0.88 21.73 18.63
CA PRO A 260 -0.40 22.30 19.06
C PRO A 260 -0.40 23.82 18.93
N ARG A 261 -1.53 24.39 18.48
CA ARG A 261 -1.79 25.83 18.54
C ARG A 261 -2.34 26.24 19.90
#